data_AF-A0A7K4DHW9-F1
#
_entry.id   AF-A0A7K4DHW9-F1
#
_cell.length_a   1.000
_cell.length_b   1.000
_cell.length_c   1.000
_cell.angle_alpha   90.00
_cell.angle_beta   90.00
_cell.angle_gamma   90.00
#
_symmetry.space_group_name_H-M   'P 1'
#
loop_
_entity.id
_entity.type
_entity.pdbx_description
1 polymer ?
#
loop_
_entity_poly.entity_id
_entity_poly.type
_entity_poly.pdbx_seq_one_letter_code
_entity_poly.pdbx_strand_id
1 'polypeptide(L)' 'AHRAGIRKVILPRENERDLDDVPEDARNELEFVTVGTIEDLLREALEIDLAGPVVAYSEKRYVPVHDL' A
#
# COMPACT_ATOMS: atom_id res chain seq x y z
N ALA A 1 -0.10 -10.44 -23.83
CA ALA A 1 -0.81 -9.71 -22.75
C ALA A 1 0.25 -8.98 -21.94
N HIS A 2 0.63 -7.80 -22.42
CA HIS A 2 1.55 -6.88 -21.75
C HIS A 2 0.72 -6.25 -20.62
N ARG A 3 0.56 -7.00 -19.52
CA ARG A 3 -0.32 -6.61 -18.41
C ARG A 3 0.24 -5.30 -17.87
N ALA A 4 -0.66 -4.31 -17.77
CA ALA A 4 -0.42 -2.94 -17.32
C ALA A 4 0.86 -2.80 -16.50
N GLY A 5 1.78 -1.92 -16.91
CA GLY A 5 3.15 -1.75 -16.41
C GLY A 5 3.29 -1.47 -14.92
N ILE A 6 2.82 -2.41 -14.09
CA ILE A 6 3.00 -2.51 -12.67
C ILE A 6 4.42 -3.00 -12.52
N ARG A 7 5.30 -2.07 -12.15
CA ARG A 7 6.72 -2.34 -11.94
C ARG A 7 7.06 -2.44 -10.46
N LYS A 8 6.11 -2.16 -9.57
CA LYS A 8 6.34 -2.02 -8.13
C LYS A 8 5.30 -2.81 -7.35
N VAL A 9 5.76 -3.62 -6.41
CA VAL A 9 4.98 -4.44 -5.47
C VAL A 9 5.33 -4.00 -4.07
N ILE A 10 4.32 -3.60 -3.29
CA ILE A 10 4.48 -3.21 -1.90
C ILE A 10 3.91 -4.33 -1.04
N LEU A 11 4.68 -4.79 -0.06
CA LEU A 11 4.31 -5.90 0.83
C LEU A 11 4.70 -5.57 2.28
N PRO A 12 4.01 -6.13 3.28
CA PRO A 12 4.41 -5.95 4.68
C PRO A 12 5.74 -6.68 4.95
N ARG A 13 6.53 -6.18 5.90
CA ARG A 13 7.83 -6.78 6.28
C ARG A 13 7.75 -8.26 6.66
N GLU A 14 6.64 -8.70 7.23
CA GLU A 14 6.44 -10.12 7.59
C GLU A 14 6.41 -11.05 6.36
N ASN A 15 5.99 -10.53 5.21
CA ASN A 15 5.91 -11.26 3.94
C ASN A 15 7.21 -11.23 3.13
N GLU A 16 8.28 -10.60 3.62
CA GLU A 16 9.58 -10.60 2.93
C GLU A 16 10.08 -12.03 2.66
N ARG A 17 9.77 -12.97 3.55
CA ARG A 17 10.16 -14.38 3.44
C ARG A 17 9.45 -15.11 2.29
N ASP A 18 8.29 -14.63 1.86
CA ASP A 18 7.55 -15.21 0.73
C ASP A 18 8.20 -14.84 -0.62
N LEU A 19 9.09 -13.83 -0.63
CA LEU A 19 9.82 -13.46 -1.84
C LEU A 19 10.72 -14.59 -2.33
N ASP A 20 11.19 -15.47 -1.45
CA ASP A 20 12.00 -16.63 -1.81
C ASP A 20 11.28 -17.61 -2.73
N ASP A 21 9.94 -17.68 -2.66
CA ASP A 21 9.10 -18.50 -3.55
C ASP A 21 8.80 -17.82 -4.90
N VAL A 22 9.14 -16.53 -5.06
CA VAL A 22 8.91 -15.80 -6.32
C VAL A 22 10.00 -16.15 -7.33
N PRO A 23 9.66 -16.57 -8.57
CA PRO A 23 10.65 -16.90 -9.59
C PRO A 23 11.56 -15.70 -9.93
N GLU A 24 12.83 -15.96 -10.26
CA GLU A 24 13.82 -14.92 -10.56
C GLU A 24 13.38 -13.98 -11.69
N ASP A 25 12.71 -14.49 -12.72
CA ASP A 25 12.20 -13.67 -13.82
C ASP A 25 11.25 -12.57 -13.33
N ALA A 26 10.37 -12.90 -12.37
CA ALA A 26 9.45 -11.93 -11.77
C ALA A 26 10.16 -11.01 -10.76
N ARG A 27 11.16 -11.51 -10.02
CA ARG A 27 12.00 -10.68 -9.12
C ARG A 27 12.85 -9.66 -9.87
N ASN A 28 13.26 -9.98 -11.09
CA ASN A 28 14.05 -9.07 -11.93
C ASN A 28 13.18 -8.07 -12.70
N GLU A 29 11.91 -8.40 -12.98
CA GLU A 29 10.98 -7.51 -13.69
C GLU A 29 10.26 -6.53 -12.75
N LEU A 30 10.10 -6.88 -11.46
CA LEU A 30 9.34 -6.12 -10.46
C LEU A 30 10.22 -5.64 -9.31
N GLU A 31 10.01 -4.39 -8.90
CA GLU A 31 10.57 -3.79 -7.69
C GLU A 31 9.71 -4.18 -6.47
N PHE A 32 10.33 -4.77 -5.45
CA PHE A 32 9.66 -5.14 -4.21
C PHE A 32 10.04 -4.17 -3.09
N VAL A 33 9.03 -3.59 -2.43
CA VAL A 33 9.21 -2.65 -1.32
C VAL A 33 8.50 -3.17 -0.08
N THR A 34 9.25 -3.37 1.00
CA THR A 34 8.71 -3.85 2.28
C THR A 34 8.35 -2.68 3.21
N VAL A 35 7.12 -2.67 3.72
CA VAL A 35 6.59 -1.61 4.59
C VAL A 35 6.20 -2.13 5.96
N GLY A 36 6.35 -1.29 6.99
CA GLY A 36 6.00 -1.66 8.38
C GLY A 36 4.71 -1.02 8.88
N THR A 37 4.29 0.09 8.27
CA THR A 37 3.13 0.88 8.70
C THR A 37 2.25 1.29 7.52
N ILE A 38 1.02 1.72 7.80
CA ILE A 38 0.14 2.28 6.77
C ILE A 38 0.69 3.59 6.22
N GLU A 39 1.42 4.35 7.03
CA GLU A 39 2.07 5.60 6.64
C GLU A 39 3.14 5.36 5.58
N ASP A 40 3.96 4.32 5.76
CA ASP A 40 4.94 3.87 4.77
C ASP A 40 4.24 3.46 3.46
N LEU A 41 3.14 2.70 3.53
CA LEU A 41 2.39 2.28 2.36
C LEU A 41 1.80 3.47 1.58
N LEU A 42 1.23 4.46 2.28
CA LEU A 42 0.66 5.65 1.66
C LEU A 42 1.74 6.52 1.01
N ARG A 43 2.91 6.62 1.64
CA ARG A 43 4.08 7.30 1.08
C ARG A 43 4.55 6.59 -0.19
N GLU A 44 4.68 5.27 -0.17
CA GLU A 44 5.26 4.49 -1.27
C GLU A 44 4.30 4.28 -2.46
N ALA A 45 2.98 4.23 -2.21
CA ALA A 45 1.97 3.95 -3.22
C ALA A 45 1.36 5.22 -3.83
N LEU A 46 1.20 6.28 -3.02
CA LEU A 46 0.45 7.48 -3.39
C LEU A 46 1.28 8.77 -3.27
N GLU A 47 2.56 8.69 -2.86
CA GLU A 47 3.41 9.85 -2.57
C GLU A 47 2.79 10.81 -1.55
N ILE A 48 1.93 10.28 -0.66
CA ILE A 48 1.27 11.06 0.38
C ILE A 48 2.13 11.05 1.63
N ASP A 49 2.57 12.23 2.05
CA ASP A 49 3.15 12.43 3.37
C ASP A 49 2.06 12.83 4.38
N LEU A 50 1.86 12.00 5.40
CA LEU A 50 0.85 12.24 6.45
C LEU A 50 1.26 13.34 7.45
N ALA A 51 2.42 13.97 7.31
CA ALA A 51 2.82 15.16 8.08
C ALA A 51 2.04 16.44 7.71
N GLY A 52 0.83 16.31 7.15
CA GLY A 52 -0.10 17.42 6.98
C GLY A 52 -0.68 17.86 8.33
N PRO A 53 -1.25 19.09 8.41
CA PRO A 53 -1.95 19.52 9.60
C PRO A 53 -3.09 18.54 9.91
N VAL A 54 -2.95 17.80 11.00
CA VAL A 54 -4.01 16.95 11.55
C VAL A 54 -5.18 17.85 11.93
N VAL A 55 -6.15 17.98 11.03
CA VAL A 55 -7.46 18.51 11.39
C VAL A 55 -8.09 17.43 12.28
N ALA A 56 -8.14 17.67 13.58
CA ALA A 56 -8.88 16.81 14.49
C ALA A 56 -10.29 16.65 13.92
N TYR A 57 -10.73 15.40 13.68
CA TYR A 57 -12.07 15.08 13.23
C TYR A 57 -13.08 15.43 14.35
N SER A 58 -13.34 16.71 14.50
CA SER A 58 -14.42 17.25 15.30
C SER A 58 -15.68 17.23 14.45
N GLU A 59 -16.46 16.16 14.62
CA GLU A 59 -17.92 16.15 14.81
C GLU A 59 -18.56 14.91 14.19
N LYS A 60 -19.42 14.28 15.01
CA LYS A 60 -20.25 13.11 14.71
C LYS A 60 -20.89 13.20 13.32
N ARG A 61 -20.30 12.54 12.32
CA ARG A 61 -21.00 12.19 11.08
C ARG A 61 -21.73 10.87 11.32
N TYR A 62 -22.98 10.95 11.77
CA TYR A 62 -23.94 9.87 11.59
C TYR A 62 -24.06 9.63 10.08
N VAL A 63 -23.55 8.50 9.59
CA VAL A 63 -23.90 8.02 8.26
C VAL A 63 -25.22 7.28 8.39
N PRO A 64 -26.32 7.75 7.76
CA PRO A 64 -27.54 6.97 7.73
C PRO A 64 -27.23 5.69 6.96
N VAL A 65 -27.27 4.55 7.65
CA VAL A 65 -27.33 3.26 7.00
C VAL A 65 -28.59 3.29 6.14
N HIS A 66 -28.45 3.19 4.82
CA HIS A 66 -29.60 2.97 3.97
C HIS A 66 -30.18 1.61 4.37
N ASP A 67 -31.44 1.61 4.81
CA ASP A 67 -32.27 0.41 4.88
C ASP A 67 -32.26 -0.27 3.51
N LEU A 68 -31.75 -1.51 3.48
CA LEU A 68 -31.89 -2.49 2.41
C LEU A 68 -32.53 -3.74 2.99
#